data_AF-A0A2K9APZ9-F1
#
_entry.id   AF-A0A2K9APZ9-F1
#
_cell.length_a   1.000
_cell.length_b   1.000
_cell.length_c   1.000
_cell.angle_alpha   90.00
_cell.angle_beta   90.00
_cell.angle_gamma   90.00
#
_symmetry.space_group_name_H-M   'P 1'
#
loop_
_entity.id
_entity.type
_entity.pdbx_description
1 polymer ?
#
loop_
_entity_poly.entity_id
_entity_poly.type
_entity_poly.pdbx_seq_one_letter_code
_entity_poly.pdbx_strand_id
1 'polypeptide(L)' 'MLEQLIYFSSLFIFFAINLRILRALHIENKFEKFKIWEIKAAYFLVSLGLAHLLAEIMVKFSNFLDFL' A
#
# COMPACT_ATOMS: atom_id res chain seq x y z
N MET A 1 -13.47 15.59 -7.56
CA MET A 1 -12.33 15.47 -8.52
C MET A 1 -10.98 15.58 -7.83
N LEU A 2 -10.72 16.64 -7.04
CA LEU A 2 -9.47 16.77 -6.28
C LEU A 2 -9.26 15.59 -5.30
N GLU A 3 -10.28 15.24 -4.51
CA GLU A 3 -10.22 14.10 -3.58
C GLU A 3 -9.88 12.78 -4.29
N GLN A 4 -10.47 12.52 -5.46
CA GLN A 4 -10.17 11.34 -6.26
C GLN A 4 -8.72 11.35 -6.76
N LEU A 5 -8.20 12.52 -7.17
CA LEU A 5 -6.81 12.67 -7.57
C LEU A 5 -5.86 12.39 -6.40
N ILE A 6 -6.14 12.96 -5.22
CA ILE A 6 -5.37 12.73 -3.99
C ILE A 6 -5.43 11.26 -3.61
N TYR A 7 -6.62 10.65 -3.66
CA TYR A 7 -6.81 9.24 -3.37
C TYR A 7 -5.99 8.34 -4.30
N PHE A 8 -6.15 8.47 -5.62
CA PHE A 8 -5.47 7.58 -6.58
C PHE A 8 -3.96 7.81 -6.58
N SER A 9 -3.49 9.05 -6.52
CA SER A 9 -2.05 9.33 -6.42
C SER A 9 -1.45 8.76 -5.14
N SER A 10 -2.10 8.97 -3.99
CA SER A 10 -1.68 8.40 -2.70
C SER A 10 -1.70 6.87 -2.71
N LEU A 11 -2.75 6.27 -3.29
CA LEU A 11 -2.88 4.82 -3.41
C LEU A 11 -1.69 4.22 -4.17
N PHE A 12 -1.34 4.77 -5.34
CA PHE A 12 -0.21 4.26 -6.12
C PHE A 12 1.12 4.45 -5.40
N ILE A 13 1.34 5.62 -4.78
CA ILE A 13 2.56 5.92 -4.02
C ILE A 13 2.72 4.98 -2.84
N PHE A 14 1.70 4.87 -1.97
CA PHE A 14 1.76 4.02 -0.79
C PHE A 14 1.80 2.54 -1.16
N PHE A 15 1.13 2.12 -2.23
CA PHE A 15 1.22 0.74 -2.72
C PHE A 15 2.66 0.39 -3.11
N ALA A 16 3.31 1.24 -3.90
CA ALA A 16 4.69 1.03 -4.32
C ALA A 16 5.66 1.00 -3.13
N ILE A 17 5.48 1.89 -2.15
CA ILE A 17 6.28 1.95 -0.93
C ILE A 17 6.09 0.68 -0.09
N ASN A 18 4.84 0.31 0.23
CA ASN A 18 4.54 -0.88 1.04
C ASN A 18 5.06 -2.16 0.38
N LEU A 19 4.88 -2.30 -0.94
CA LEU A 19 5.35 -3.46 -1.68
C LEU A 19 6.88 -3.55 -1.66
N ARG A 20 7.58 -2.42 -1.79
CA ARG A 20 9.04 -2.36 -1.69
C ARG A 20 9.52 -2.75 -0.28
N ILE A 21 8.85 -2.27 0.77
CA ILE A 21 9.17 -2.60 2.17
C ILE A 21 8.99 -4.10 2.40
N LEU A 22 7.84 -4.67 2.03
CA LEU A 22 7.57 -6.11 2.24
C LEU A 22 8.56 -7.00 1.48
N ARG A 23 8.92 -6.64 0.24
CA ARG A 23 9.95 -7.36 -0.52
C ARG A 23 11.33 -7.28 0.13
N ALA A 24 11.68 -6.14 0.73
CA ALA A 24 12.96 -5.95 1.40
C ALA A 24 13.11 -6.80 2.68
N LEU A 25 12.01 -7.25 3.27
CA LEU A 25 12.03 -8.15 4.42
C LEU A 25 12.49 -9.57 4.05
N HIS A 26 12.50 -9.92 2.77
CA HIS A 26 12.93 -11.22 2.25
C HIS A 26 12.33 -12.42 2.99
N ILE A 27 11.09 -12.28 3.47
CA ILE A 27 10.41 -13.32 4.24
C ILE A 27 10.25 -14.58 3.38
N GLU A 28 10.12 -14.43 2.06
CA GLU A 28 10.06 -15.53 1.09
C GLU A 28 11.26 -16.48 1.15
N ASN A 29 12.43 -16.01 1.58
CA ASN A 29 13.64 -16.83 1.70
C ASN A 29 13.63 -17.74 2.94
N LYS A 30 12.70 -17.52 3.88
CA LYS A 30 12.54 -18.34 5.09
C LYS A 30 11.55 -19.49 4.92
N PHE A 31 10.85 -19.57 3.78
CA PHE A 31 9.83 -20.60 3.52
C PHE A 31 10.30 -21.59 2.45
N GLU A 32 9.71 -22.78 2.45
CA GLU A 32 9.99 -23.80 1.43
C GLU A 32 9.69 -23.29 0.01
N LYS A 33 10.52 -23.69 -0.96
CA LYS A 33 10.53 -23.20 -2.35
C LYS A 33 9.16 -23.19 -3.04
N PHE A 34 8.24 -24.08 -2.66
CA PHE A 34 6.91 -24.18 -3.28
C PHE A 34 5.92 -23.09 -2.84
N LYS A 35 6.22 -22.31 -1.79
CA LYS A 35 5.31 -21.25 -1.29
C LYS A 35 5.73 -19.82 -1.64
N ILE A 36 6.80 -19.65 -2.42
CA ILE A 36 7.32 -18.32 -2.78
C ILE A 36 6.27 -17.49 -3.53
N TRP A 37 5.43 -18.13 -4.35
CA TRP A 37 4.39 -17.43 -5.10
C TRP A 37 3.25 -16.93 -4.19
N GLU A 38 2.82 -17.76 -3.24
CA GLU A 38 1.82 -17.39 -2.22
C GLU A 38 2.29 -16.20 -1.38
N ILE A 39 3.57 -16.18 -0.99
CA ILE A 39 4.16 -15.09 -0.21
C ILE A 39 4.21 -13.80 -1.04
N LYS A 40 4.59 -13.88 -2.32
CA LYS A 40 4.59 -12.71 -3.21
C LYS A 40 3.17 -12.18 -3.44
N ALA A 41 2.17 -13.06 -3.54
CA ALA A 41 0.76 -12.66 -3.61
C ALA A 41 0.30 -12.01 -2.30
N ALA A 42 0.69 -12.55 -1.14
CA ALA A 42 0.41 -11.95 0.15
C ALA A 42 1.02 -10.55 0.27
N TYR A 43 2.25 -10.34 -0.17
CA TYR A 43 2.85 -9.00 -0.20
C TYR A 43 2.04 -8.02 -1.05
N PHE A 44 1.57 -8.45 -2.21
CA PHE A 44 0.74 -7.63 -3.07
C PHE A 44 -0.58 -7.24 -2.39
N LEU A 45 -1.31 -8.22 -1.85
CA LEU A 45 -2.61 -8.00 -1.21
C LEU A 45 -2.48 -7.11 0.05
N VAL A 46 -1.50 -7.40 0.91
CA VAL A 46 -1.25 -6.60 2.11
C VAL A 46 -0.85 -5.17 1.75
N SER A 47 0.02 -5.01 0.75
CA SER A 47 0.42 -3.67 0.29
C SER A 47 -0.75 -2.87 -0.26
N LEU A 48 -1.65 -3.52 -0.99
CA LEU A 48 -2.83 -2.88 -1.57
C LEU A 48 -3.82 -2.47 -0.47
N GLY A 49 -4.08 -3.35 0.49
CA GLY A 49 -4.96 -3.03 1.63
C GLY A 49 -4.41 -1.88 2.49
N LEU A 50 -3.11 -1.90 2.80
CA LEU A 50 -2.46 -0.80 3.55
C LEU A 50 -2.44 0.51 2.75
N ALA A 51 -2.19 0.44 1.44
CA ALA A 51 -2.21 1.61 0.58
C ALA A 51 -3.60 2.24 0.52
N HIS A 52 -4.66 1.44 0.46
CA HIS A 52 -6.04 1.93 0.50
C HIS A 52 -6.33 2.68 1.81
N LEU A 53 -6.00 2.09 2.96
CA LEU A 53 -6.17 2.75 4.26
C LEU A 53 -5.40 4.07 4.36
N LEU A 54 -4.14 4.10 3.93
CA LEU A 54 -3.32 5.31 3.93
C LEU A 54 -3.83 6.38 2.96
N ALA A 55 -4.33 5.97 1.79
CA ALA A 55 -4.94 6.89 0.84
C ALA A 55 -6.22 7.52 1.39
N GLU A 56 -7.08 6.75 2.07
CA GLU A 56 -8.26 7.31 2.74
C GLU A 56 -7.88 8.31 3.83
N ILE A 57 -6.84 8.01 4.61
CA ILE A 57 -6.32 8.94 5.63
C ILE A 57 -5.85 10.24 4.97
N MET A 58 -5.14 10.18 3.84
CA MET A 58 -4.71 11.37 3.11
C MET A 58 -5.87 12.22 2.59
N VAL A 59 -6.94 11.60 2.10
CA VAL A 59 -8.15 12.35 1.70
C VAL A 59 -8.78 13.03 2.91
N LYS A 60 -8.97 12.32 4.02
CA LYS A 60 -9.51 12.90 5.27
C LYS A 60 -8.64 14.03 5.80
N PHE A 61 -7.32 13.88 5.71
CA PHE A 61 -6.36 14.90 6.11
C PHE A 61 -6.43 16.13 5.21
N SER A 62 -6.51 15.96 3.88
CA SER A 62 -6.70 17.06 2.94
C SER A 62 -7.99 17.83 3.23
N ASN A 63 -9.10 17.13 3.44
CA ASN A 63 -10.39 17.75 3.72
C ASN A 63 -10.39 18.50 5.07
N PHE A 64 -9.65 17.99 6.06
CA PHE A 64 -9.46 18.69 7.33
C PHE A 64 -8.62 19.96 7.17
N LEU A 65 -7.58 19.94 6.34
CA LEU A 65 -6.77 21.13 6.05
C LEU A 65 -7.54 22.17 5.25
N ASP A 66 -8.36 21.76 4.29
CA ASP A 66 -9.20 22.68 3.51
C ASP A 66 -10.29 23.35 4.37
N PHE A 67 -10.69 22.72 5.47
CA PHE A 67 -11.66 23.27 6.43
C PHE A 67 -11.06 24.33 7.37
N LEU A 68 -9.75 24.28 7.62
CA LEU A 68 -9.05 25.11 8.63
C LEU A 68 -8.60 26.45 8.05
#